data_AF-A0A7V0RIW1-F1
#
_entry.id   AF-A0A7V0RIW1-F1
#
_cell.length_a   1.000
_cell.length_b   1.000
_cell.length_c   1.000
_cell.angle_alpha   90.00
_cell.angle_beta   90.00
_cell.angle_gamma   90.00
#
_symmetry.space_group_name_H-M   'P 1'
#
loop_
_entity.id
_entity.type
_entity.pdbx_description
1 polymer ?
#
loop_
_entity_poly.entity_id
_entity_poly.type
_entity_poly.pdbx_seq_one_letter_code
_entity_poly.pdbx_strand_id
1 'polypeptide(L)'
;ASEVARRSRGTPRIAGRLLRRVRDFAAHEGAALVDAKVADKALRMLEVDGRGLDALDHRYLRCIAENYGGGPVGIETISAALSEPRDALEEIIEPYLLQQGFISRTPRGRMLTAHAFAHIGLGPPKGFEGAQATLFEDGSD
;
A
#
# COMPACT_ATOMS: atom_id res chain seq x y z
N ALA A 1 -18.90 9.84 6.89
CA ALA A 1 -18.04 9.10 7.84
C ALA A 1 -17.52 7.77 7.26
N SER A 2 -18.35 7.01 6.53
CA SER A 2 -18.04 5.66 6.04
C SER A 2 -16.83 5.57 5.11
N GLU A 3 -16.62 6.56 4.23
CA GLU A 3 -15.55 6.52 3.23
C GLU A 3 -14.15 6.63 3.87
N VAL A 4 -14.00 7.49 4.88
CA VAL A 4 -12.74 7.61 5.63
C VAL A 4 -12.48 6.31 6.40
N ALA A 5 -13.49 5.75 7.07
CA ALA A 5 -13.36 4.49 7.80
C ALA A 5 -12.89 3.34 6.89
N ARG A 6 -13.44 3.24 5.66
CA ARG A 6 -13.06 2.22 4.68
C ARG A 6 -11.59 2.34 4.25
N ARG A 7 -11.10 3.57 4.04
CA ARG A 7 -9.70 3.83 3.60
C ARG A 7 -8.69 3.95 4.74
N SER A 8 -9.15 3.92 5.98
CA SER A 8 -8.30 4.01 7.17
C SER A 8 -7.66 2.69 7.59
N ARG A 9 -7.86 1.61 6.82
CA ARG A 9 -7.21 0.30 7.04
C ARG A 9 -7.49 -0.31 8.42
N GLY A 10 -8.62 0.06 9.05
CA GLY A 10 -8.94 -0.34 10.43
C GLY A 10 -7.98 0.23 11.48
N THR A 11 -7.07 1.16 11.12
CA THR A 11 -6.05 1.70 12.01
C THR A 11 -6.49 3.07 12.54
N PRO A 12 -6.79 3.23 13.86
CA PRO A 12 -7.29 4.50 14.42
C PRO A 12 -6.35 5.69 14.16
N ARG A 13 -5.04 5.44 14.14
CA ARG A 13 -4.03 6.47 13.85
C ARG A 13 -4.08 6.97 12.40
N ILE A 14 -4.30 6.06 11.43
CA ILE A 14 -4.47 6.42 10.01
C ILE A 14 -5.79 7.17 9.81
N ALA A 15 -6.88 6.71 10.47
CA ALA A 15 -8.16 7.41 10.46
C ALA A 15 -8.03 8.85 10.94
N GLY A 16 -7.35 9.09 12.07
CA GLY A 16 -7.10 10.44 12.60
C GLY A 16 -6.23 11.29 11.67
N ARG A 17 -5.24 10.70 10.99
CA ARG A 17 -4.40 11.40 10.00
C ARG A 17 -5.21 11.81 8.77
N LEU A 18 -5.99 10.88 8.21
CA LEU A 18 -6.83 11.12 7.03
C LEU A 18 -7.93 12.14 7.35
N LEU A 19 -8.60 12.03 8.50
CA LEU A 19 -9.62 12.99 8.92
C LEU A 19 -9.07 14.42 9.03
N ARG A 20 -7.87 14.59 9.62
CA ARG A 20 -7.23 15.90 9.68
C ARG A 20 -6.95 16.46 8.29
N ARG A 21 -6.35 15.65 7.40
CA ARG A 21 -6.07 16.08 6.02
C ARG A 21 -7.33 16.42 5.22
N VAL A 22 -8.40 15.62 5.34
CA VAL A 22 -9.68 15.89 4.68
C VAL A 22 -10.32 17.17 5.22
N ARG A 23 -10.24 17.42 6.53
CA ARG A 23 -10.73 18.65 7.15
C ARG A 23 -9.92 19.86 6.68
N ASP A 24 -8.60 19.77 6.67
CA ASP A 24 -7.72 20.87 6.26
C ASP A 24 -7.95 21.20 4.76
N PHE A 25 -8.18 20.19 3.92
CA PHE A 25 -8.59 20.37 2.53
C PHE A 25 -9.96 21.06 2.40
N ALA A 26 -10.96 20.62 3.16
CA ALA A 26 -12.29 21.22 3.14
C ALA A 26 -12.27 22.70 3.59
N ALA A 27 -11.44 23.03 4.58
CA ALA A 27 -11.22 24.41 5.01
C ALA A 27 -10.57 25.26 3.92
N HIS A 28 -9.61 24.71 3.16
CA HIS A 28 -8.97 25.40 2.05
C HIS A 28 -9.92 25.66 0.87
N GLU A 29 -10.78 24.70 0.54
CA GLU A 29 -11.78 24.82 -0.54
C GLU A 29 -13.01 25.66 -0.13
N GLY A 30 -13.06 26.19 1.09
CA GLY A 30 -14.19 26.98 1.59
C GLY A 30 -15.48 26.17 1.80
N ALA A 31 -15.38 24.85 1.96
CA ALA A 31 -16.53 23.99 2.17
C ALA A 31 -17.09 24.17 3.60
N ALA A 32 -18.35 24.57 3.71
CA ALA A 32 -19.03 24.74 4.99
C ALA A 32 -19.24 23.41 5.75
N LEU A 33 -19.36 22.29 5.03
CA LEU A 33 -19.59 20.95 5.57
C LEU A 33 -18.78 19.90 4.78
N VAL A 34 -18.15 18.97 5.51
CA VAL A 34 -17.42 17.84 4.91
C VAL A 34 -18.39 16.70 4.60
N ASP A 35 -18.93 16.69 3.38
CA ASP A 35 -19.77 15.60 2.88
C ASP A 35 -18.94 14.44 2.28
N ALA A 36 -19.61 13.37 1.84
CA ALA A 36 -18.94 12.22 1.24
C ALA A 36 -18.22 12.55 -0.08
N LYS A 37 -18.69 13.55 -0.84
CA LYS A 37 -18.09 13.97 -2.11
C LYS A 37 -16.82 14.77 -1.87
N VAL A 38 -16.82 15.68 -0.90
CA VAL A 38 -15.64 16.44 -0.46
C VAL A 38 -14.59 15.49 0.11
N ALA A 39 -15.00 14.52 0.92
CA ALA A 39 -14.10 13.49 1.43
C ALA A 39 -13.48 12.63 0.31
N ASP A 40 -14.26 12.19 -0.68
CA ASP A 40 -13.74 11.43 -1.82
C ASP A 40 -12.80 12.29 -2.69
N LYS A 41 -13.15 13.55 -2.97
CA LYS A 41 -12.27 14.50 -3.68
C LYS A 41 -10.94 14.70 -2.95
N ALA A 42 -10.99 14.94 -1.65
CA ALA A 42 -9.80 15.10 -0.81
C ALA A 42 -8.95 13.82 -0.80
N LEU A 43 -9.56 12.65 -0.61
CA LEU A 43 -8.85 11.37 -0.58
C LEU A 43 -8.21 11.02 -1.93
N ARG A 44 -8.88 11.33 -3.05
CA ARG A 44 -8.29 11.19 -4.40
C ARG A 44 -7.11 12.13 -4.61
N MET A 45 -7.20 13.37 -4.15
CA MET A 45 -6.08 14.33 -4.21
C MET A 45 -4.91 13.94 -3.29
N LEU A 46 -5.19 13.20 -2.22
CA LEU A 46 -4.19 12.60 -1.35
C LEU A 46 -3.63 11.28 -1.92
N GLU A 47 -3.98 10.93 -3.16
CA GLU A 47 -3.59 9.70 -3.85
C GLU A 47 -3.91 8.43 -3.04
N VAL A 48 -4.99 8.47 -2.25
CA VAL A 48 -5.49 7.31 -1.51
C VAL A 48 -6.44 6.52 -2.40
N ASP A 49 -6.02 5.33 -2.82
CA ASP A 49 -6.79 4.49 -3.73
C ASP A 49 -8.07 3.91 -3.09
N GLY A 50 -8.85 3.19 -3.90
CA GLY A 50 -10.12 2.59 -3.45
C GLY A 50 -9.97 1.47 -2.41
N ARG A 51 -8.76 0.91 -2.25
CA ARG A 51 -8.39 -0.07 -1.21
C ARG A 51 -7.84 0.61 0.03
N GLY A 52 -7.42 1.87 -0.04
CA GLY A 52 -6.87 2.64 1.08
C GLY A 52 -5.34 2.74 1.04
N LEU A 53 -4.68 2.29 -0.04
CA LEU A 53 -3.25 2.51 -0.26
C LEU A 53 -3.00 3.98 -0.57
N ASP A 54 -1.96 4.55 0.02
CA ASP A 54 -1.55 5.92 -0.21
C ASP A 54 -0.36 5.98 -1.19
N ALA A 55 0.04 7.21 -1.56
CA ALA A 55 1.16 7.45 -2.46
C ALA A 55 2.44 6.69 -2.06
N LEU A 56 2.71 6.58 -0.76
CA LEU A 56 3.93 5.95 -0.27
C LEU A 56 3.85 4.43 -0.39
N ASP A 57 2.69 3.81 -0.13
CA ASP A 57 2.49 2.39 -0.40
C ASP A 57 2.66 2.07 -1.90
N HIS A 58 2.10 2.92 -2.77
CA HIS A 58 2.27 2.76 -4.22
C HIS A 58 3.74 2.88 -4.64
N ARG A 59 4.48 3.85 -4.08
CA ARG A 59 5.93 3.98 -4.32
C ARG A 59 6.69 2.76 -3.81
N TYR A 60 6.31 2.22 -2.65
CA TYR A 60 6.90 0.99 -2.10
C TYR A 60 6.71 -0.20 -3.05
N LEU A 61 5.47 -0.45 -3.49
CA LEU A 61 5.18 -1.55 -4.42
C LEU A 61 5.89 -1.38 -5.77
N ARG A 62 5.85 -0.18 -6.36
CA ARG A 62 6.54 0.11 -7.63
C ARG A 62 8.05 -0.04 -7.51
N CYS A 63 8.65 0.44 -6.42
CA CYS A 63 10.09 0.30 -6.19
C CYS A 63 10.50 -1.18 -6.24
N ILE A 64 9.74 -2.08 -5.60
CA ILE A 64 10.05 -3.52 -5.63
C ILE A 64 9.81 -4.11 -7.03
N ALA A 65 8.72 -3.72 -7.70
CA ALA A 65 8.35 -4.24 -9.02
C ALA A 65 9.35 -3.83 -10.11
N GLU A 66 9.67 -2.54 -10.20
CA GLU A 66 10.43 -1.95 -11.30
C GLU A 66 11.94 -2.13 -11.09
N ASN A 67 12.45 -1.93 -9.88
CA ASN A 67 13.90 -1.96 -9.63
C ASN A 67 14.42 -3.37 -9.32
N TYR A 68 13.56 -4.25 -8.77
CA TYR A 68 13.96 -5.58 -8.29
C TYR A 68 13.15 -6.72 -8.89
N GLY A 69 12.30 -6.45 -9.90
CA GLY A 69 11.52 -7.47 -10.58
C GLY A 69 10.54 -8.24 -9.68
N GLY A 70 10.11 -7.64 -8.57
CA GLY A 70 9.24 -8.29 -7.59
C GLY A 70 9.96 -8.89 -6.38
N GLY A 71 11.29 -8.73 -6.25
CA GLY A 71 12.08 -9.17 -5.09
C GLY A 71 12.82 -10.50 -5.32
N PRO A 72 13.46 -11.07 -4.27
CA PRO A 72 13.52 -10.61 -2.89
C PRO A 72 14.45 -9.41 -2.69
N VAL A 73 13.99 -8.41 -1.91
CA VAL A 73 14.77 -7.21 -1.60
C VAL A 73 14.80 -6.93 -0.08
N GLY A 74 15.96 -6.50 0.42
CA GLY A 74 16.13 -6.13 1.83
C GLY A 74 15.42 -4.83 2.17
N ILE A 75 14.95 -4.70 3.42
CA ILE A 75 14.28 -3.48 3.86
C ILE A 75 15.19 -2.26 3.83
N GLU A 76 16.47 -2.44 4.13
CA GLU A 76 17.47 -1.36 4.06
C GLU A 76 17.59 -0.80 2.63
N THR A 77 17.49 -1.67 1.63
CA THR A 77 17.56 -1.28 0.22
C THR A 77 16.29 -0.53 -0.20
N ILE A 78 15.11 -0.96 0.27
CA ILE A 78 13.86 -0.24 0.01
C ILE A 78 13.86 1.13 0.71
N SER A 79 14.29 1.17 1.98
CA SER A 79 14.47 2.37 2.80
C SER A 79 15.35 3.39 2.07
N ALA A 80 16.53 2.97 1.58
CA ALA A 80 17.43 3.81 0.82
C ALA A 80 16.81 4.30 -0.50
N ALA A 81 16.11 3.43 -1.23
CA ALA A 81 15.49 3.79 -2.51
C ALA A 81 14.32 4.77 -2.35
N LEU A 82 13.56 4.68 -1.26
CA LEU A 82 12.42 5.56 -0.98
C LEU A 82 12.78 6.83 -0.22
N SER A 83 14.01 6.89 0.34
CA SER A 83 14.45 7.94 1.27
C SER A 83 13.56 8.04 2.51
N GLU A 84 13.10 6.89 3.02
CA GLU A 84 12.21 6.79 4.17
C GLU A 84 12.85 5.90 5.24
N PRO A 85 12.68 6.20 6.53
CA PRO A 85 13.28 5.41 7.58
C PRO A 85 12.67 4.00 7.63
N ARG A 86 13.53 3.00 7.82
CA ARG A 86 13.17 1.58 7.93
C ARG A 86 11.99 1.34 8.86
N ASP A 87 12.03 1.92 10.06
CA ASP A 87 11.01 1.72 11.09
C ASP A 87 9.64 2.21 10.61
N ALA A 88 9.57 3.31 9.84
CA ALA A 88 8.32 3.77 9.27
C ALA A 88 7.76 2.78 8.24
N LEU A 89 8.62 2.19 7.40
CA LEU A 89 8.18 1.18 6.44
C LEU A 89 7.66 -0.07 7.17
N GLU A 90 8.39 -0.58 8.16
CA GLU A 90 8.05 -1.82 8.88
C GLU A 90 6.84 -1.68 9.81
N GLU A 91 6.66 -0.53 10.46
CA GLU A 91 5.59 -0.33 11.44
C GLU A 91 4.31 0.27 10.85
N ILE A 92 4.42 1.04 9.75
CA ILE A 92 3.28 1.81 9.21
C ILE A 92 2.78 1.21 7.90
N ILE A 93 3.68 0.77 7.01
CA ILE A 93 3.33 0.35 5.64
C ILE A 93 3.14 -1.16 5.56
N GLU A 94 4.17 -1.91 5.92
CA GLU A 94 4.21 -3.37 5.75
C GLU A 94 3.02 -4.11 6.40
N PRO A 95 2.52 -3.74 7.60
CA PRO A 95 1.42 -4.47 8.22
C PRO A 95 0.18 -4.55 7.34
N TYR A 96 -0.15 -3.45 6.65
CA TYR A 96 -1.30 -3.41 5.76
C TYR A 96 -1.03 -4.13 4.44
N LEU A 97 0.15 -3.94 3.85
CA LEU A 97 0.53 -4.61 2.61
C LEU A 97 0.58 -6.13 2.76
N LEU A 98 1.07 -6.62 3.90
CA LEU A 98 1.07 -8.05 4.26
C LEU A 98 -0.35 -8.57 4.45
N GLN A 99 -1.18 -7.84 5.21
CA GLN A 99 -2.56 -8.25 5.46
C GLN A 99 -3.40 -8.32 4.19
N GLN A 100 -3.20 -7.39 3.25
CA GLN A 100 -3.89 -7.41 1.95
C GLN A 100 -3.26 -8.40 0.95
N GLY A 101 -2.15 -9.05 1.30
CA GLY A 101 -1.47 -10.01 0.44
C GLY A 101 -0.74 -9.37 -0.75
N PHE A 102 -0.34 -8.10 -0.65
CA PHE A 102 0.46 -7.43 -1.69
C PHE A 102 1.94 -7.81 -1.64
N ILE A 103 2.44 -8.10 -0.44
CA ILE A 103 3.84 -8.47 -0.22
C ILE A 103 3.92 -9.71 0.65
N SER A 104 5.03 -10.43 0.57
CA SER A 104 5.40 -11.52 1.47
C SER A 104 6.78 -11.27 2.08
N ARG A 105 6.94 -11.63 3.35
CA ARG A 105 8.25 -11.62 4.03
C ARG A 105 8.89 -12.99 3.86
N THR A 106 10.10 -13.00 3.33
CA THR A 106 10.94 -14.21 3.20
C THR A 106 12.26 -14.00 3.96
N PRO A 107 13.00 -15.06 4.30
CA PRO A 107 14.34 -14.91 4.89
C PRO A 107 15.31 -14.10 4.03
N ARG A 108 15.07 -14.07 2.70
CA ARG A 108 15.91 -13.36 1.72
C ARG A 108 15.48 -11.89 1.52
N GLY A 109 14.33 -11.48 2.04
CA GLY A 109 13.79 -10.15 1.84
C GLY A 109 12.28 -10.12 1.58
N ARG A 110 11.80 -8.97 1.14
CA ARG A 110 10.40 -8.75 0.75
C ARG A 110 10.21 -9.11 -0.71
N MET A 111 9.14 -9.85 -1.00
CA MET A 111 8.71 -10.15 -2.35
C MET A 111 7.30 -9.61 -2.59
N LEU A 112 7.01 -9.19 -3.81
CA LEU A 112 5.64 -8.89 -4.20
C LEU A 112 4.83 -10.18 -4.37
N THR A 113 3.52 -10.04 -4.51
CA THR A 113 2.65 -11.11 -4.99
C THR A 113 2.16 -10.79 -6.40
N ALA A 114 1.61 -11.78 -7.10
CA ALA A 114 0.98 -11.56 -8.41
C ALA A 114 -0.16 -10.52 -8.33
N HIS A 115 -0.87 -10.49 -7.20
CA HIS A 115 -1.92 -9.52 -6.93
C HIS A 115 -1.39 -8.08 -6.83
N ALA A 116 -0.22 -7.87 -6.25
CA ALA A 116 0.42 -6.54 -6.23
C ALA A 116 0.77 -6.04 -7.62
N PHE A 117 1.32 -6.89 -8.48
CA PHE A 117 1.60 -6.54 -9.88
C PHE A 117 0.32 -6.10 -10.60
N ALA A 118 -0.75 -6.90 -10.49
CA ALA A 118 -2.05 -6.56 -11.08
C ALA A 118 -2.60 -5.23 -10.54
N HIS A 119 -2.44 -4.96 -9.25
CA HIS A 119 -2.93 -3.74 -8.61
C HIS A 119 -2.21 -2.47 -9.06
N ILE A 120 -0.89 -2.54 -9.27
CA ILE A 120 -0.10 -1.40 -9.77
C ILE A 120 -0.12 -1.29 -11.31
N GLY A 121 -0.88 -2.16 -11.98
CA GLY A 121 -1.03 -2.16 -13.44
C GLY A 121 0.19 -2.70 -14.19
N LEU A 122 1.04 -3.48 -13.54
CA LEU A 122 2.21 -4.11 -14.13
C LEU A 122 1.96 -5.61 -14.36
N GLY A 123 2.52 -6.15 -15.44
CA GLY A 123 2.57 -7.60 -15.62
C GLY A 123 3.69 -8.21 -14.77
N PRO A 124 3.47 -9.35 -14.09
CA PRO A 124 4.56 -10.04 -13.41
C PRO A 124 5.65 -10.43 -14.43
N PRO A 125 6.94 -10.33 -14.08
CA PRO A 125 8.02 -10.73 -14.98
C PRO A 125 7.96 -12.22 -15.32
N LYS A 126 8.47 -12.59 -16.51
CA LYS A 126 8.51 -14.00 -16.95
C LYS A 126 9.35 -14.81 -15.96
N GLY A 127 8.78 -15.85 -15.37
CA GLY A 127 9.43 -16.68 -14.34
C GLY A 127 9.23 -16.21 -12.90
N PHE A 128 8.33 -15.26 -12.65
CA PHE A 128 7.98 -14.85 -11.30
C PHE A 128 7.21 -15.95 -10.55
N GLU A 129 7.92 -16.70 -9.71
CA GLU A 129 7.34 -17.58 -8.69
C GLU A 129 6.88 -16.73 -7.50
N GLY A 130 5.72 -16.10 -7.65
CA GLY A 130 5.12 -15.35 -6.55
C GLY A 130 4.88 -16.27 -5.34
N ALA A 131 4.94 -15.71 -4.13
CA ALA A 131 4.76 -16.47 -2.89
C ALA A 131 3.41 -17.20 -2.73
N GLN A 132 2.47 -17.00 -3.67
CA GLN A 132 1.18 -17.69 -3.72
C GLN A 132 1.17 -18.91 -4.66
N ALA A 133 2.17 -19.04 -5.55
CA ALA A 133 2.27 -20.18 -6.46
C ALA A 133 2.62 -21.48 -5.72
N THR A 134 3.41 -21.38 -4.64
CA THR A 134 3.88 -22.55 -3.88
C THR A 134 2.89 -23.08 -2.85
N LEU A 135 1.76 -22.40 -2.61
CA LEU A 135 0.82 -22.82 -1.55
C LEU A 135 -0.26 -23.81 -2.01
N PHE A 136 -0.35 -24.10 -3.31
CA PHE A 136 -1.38 -24.97 -3.89
C PHE A 136 -0.85 -26.27 -4.52
N GLU A 137 0.45 -26.56 -4.45
CA GLU A 137 1.04 -27.76 -5.08
C GLU A 137 1.26 -28.95 -4.13
N ASP A 138 1.15 -28.81 -2.81
CA ASP A 138 1.42 -29.90 -1.84
C ASP A 138 0.15 -30.68 -1.38
N GLY A 139 -0.82 -30.91 -2.28
CA GLY A 139 -2.15 -31.41 -1.90
C GLY A 139 -2.75 -32.53 -2.74
N SER A 140 -1.95 -33.27 -3.51
CA SER A 140 -2.45 -34.44 -4.25
C SER A 140 -1.39 -35.54 -4.35
N ASP A 141 -1.40 -36.42 -3.36
CA ASP A 141 -1.00 -37.84 -3.49
C ASP A 141 -1.83 -38.69 -2.51
#